data_AF-A0A3P7IST9-F1
#
_entry.id   AF-A0A3P7IST9-F1
#
_cell.length_a   1.000
_cell.length_b   1.000
_cell.length_c   1.000
_cell.angle_alpha   90.00
_cell.angle_beta   90.00
_cell.angle_gamma   90.00
#
_symmetry.space_group_name_H-M   'P 1'
#
loop_
_entity.id
_entity.type
_entity.pdbx_description
1 polymer ?
#
loop_
_entity_poly.entity_id
_entity_poly.type
_entity_poly.pdbx_seq_one_letter_code
_entity_poly.pdbx_strand_id
1 'polypeptide(L)'
;MALGTFVNSYNGKSLHTVNLRGCTPGATLSILVENQGRQTYETINDYKNFAFKGILSDVEMDGKPLQNWTQCKLDIIHDYANITTSSSSVVGILVVFSPTTYHLENFQQNAGNYGVYHGVFKVHAPTDTFLNTRGWGKGVAIINGNNLGRFWATEGPQITLYVPAAFLRAGENSLLILELEGASNCTKDTCSISLVDQPIYVWKETTSSRADFFEGPRRQPRG
;
A
#
# COMPACT_ATOMS: atom_id res chain seq x y z
N MET A 1 20.35 0.88 -26.33
CA MET A 1 19.43 0.56 -25.22
C MET A 1 19.80 -0.82 -24.71
N ALA A 2 20.26 -0.94 -23.47
CA ALA A 2 20.50 -2.24 -22.86
C ALA A 2 19.18 -2.74 -22.23
N LEU A 3 18.83 -3.99 -22.51
CA LEU A 3 17.77 -4.70 -21.80
C LEU A 3 18.42 -5.30 -20.55
N GLY A 4 17.83 -5.06 -19.38
CA GLY A 4 18.25 -5.67 -18.13
C GLY A 4 17.08 -6.44 -17.51
N THR A 5 17.31 -7.68 -17.08
CA THR A 5 16.30 -8.50 -16.39
C THR A 5 16.58 -8.50 -14.90
N PHE A 6 15.62 -8.04 -14.09
CA PHE A 6 15.62 -8.27 -12.65
C PHE A 6 15.14 -9.67 -12.33
N VAL A 7 15.87 -10.37 -11.46
CA VAL A 7 15.48 -11.68 -10.95
C VAL A 7 15.47 -11.66 -9.44
N ASN A 8 14.39 -12.16 -8.84
CA ASN A 8 14.31 -12.51 -7.43
C ASN A 8 14.14 -14.02 -7.31
N SER A 9 14.98 -14.67 -6.50
CA SER A 9 14.92 -16.12 -6.26
C SER A 9 14.83 -16.42 -4.77
N TYR A 10 13.85 -17.23 -4.38
CA TYR A 10 13.70 -17.71 -3.01
C TYR A 10 13.51 -19.23 -3.02
N ASN A 11 14.34 -19.96 -2.26
CA ASN A 11 14.36 -21.42 -2.20
C ASN A 11 14.43 -22.12 -3.58
N GLY A 12 15.31 -21.62 -4.47
CA GLY A 12 15.52 -22.22 -5.79
C GLY A 12 14.38 -21.99 -6.78
N LYS A 13 13.38 -21.15 -6.44
CA LYS A 13 12.34 -20.70 -7.36
C LYS A 13 12.53 -19.23 -7.68
N SER A 14 12.68 -18.90 -8.97
CA SER A 14 12.59 -17.52 -9.44
C SER A 14 11.13 -17.11 -9.46
N LEU A 15 10.75 -16.16 -8.59
CA LEU A 15 9.42 -15.57 -8.60
C LEU A 15 9.52 -14.15 -9.14
N HIS A 16 8.86 -13.91 -10.27
CA HIS A 16 8.73 -12.63 -10.98
C HIS A 16 10.05 -12.01 -11.46
N THR A 17 10.21 -11.93 -12.79
CA THR A 17 11.25 -11.12 -13.42
C THR A 17 10.67 -9.81 -13.94
N VAL A 18 11.43 -8.72 -13.81
CA VAL A 18 11.03 -7.41 -14.36
C VAL A 18 12.04 -7.00 -15.42
N ASN A 19 11.56 -6.78 -16.65
CA ASN A 19 12.39 -6.26 -17.73
C ASN A 19 12.45 -4.74 -17.64
N LEU A 20 13.64 -4.21 -17.41
CA LEU A 20 13.86 -2.78 -17.47
C LEU A 20 14.15 -2.33 -18.91
N ARG A 21 13.56 -1.19 -19.27
CA ARG A 21 13.77 -0.54 -20.57
C ARG A 21 14.26 0.88 -20.34
N GLY A 22 15.12 1.37 -21.24
CA GLY A 22 15.59 2.76 -21.21
C GLY A 22 16.61 3.08 -20.11
N CYS A 23 17.23 2.07 -19.49
CA CYS A 23 18.26 2.30 -18.48
C CYS A 23 19.51 2.94 -19.09
N THR A 24 20.01 3.98 -18.43
CA THR A 24 21.31 4.59 -18.69
C THR A 24 22.28 4.27 -17.56
N PRO A 25 23.59 4.14 -17.84
CA PRO A 25 24.58 3.98 -16.78
C PRO A 25 24.47 5.10 -15.74
N GLY A 26 24.44 4.73 -14.46
CA GLY A 26 24.28 5.67 -13.34
C GLY A 26 22.84 6.02 -12.97
N ALA A 27 21.83 5.46 -13.66
CA ALA A 27 20.44 5.61 -13.26
C ALA A 27 20.15 4.97 -11.89
N THR A 28 19.29 5.62 -11.10
CA THR A 28 18.88 5.13 -9.79
C THR A 28 17.82 4.03 -9.92
N LEU A 29 18.04 2.92 -9.21
CA LEU A 29 17.04 1.87 -9.00
C LEU A 29 16.43 2.02 -7.61
N SER A 30 15.11 2.06 -7.54
CA SER A 30 14.37 2.08 -6.27
C SER A 30 13.39 0.92 -6.21
N ILE A 31 13.38 0.22 -5.07
CA ILE A 31 12.46 -0.89 -4.81
C ILE A 31 11.70 -0.56 -3.52
N LEU A 32 10.40 -0.30 -3.63
CA LEU A 32 9.52 -0.19 -2.48
C LEU A 32 9.02 -1.58 -2.09
N VAL A 33 9.25 -1.99 -0.85
CA VAL A 33 8.81 -3.30 -0.34
C VAL A 33 7.75 -3.12 0.72
N GLU A 34 6.55 -3.62 0.44
CA GLU A 34 5.46 -3.65 1.42
C GLU A 34 5.51 -4.93 2.27
N ASN A 35 5.59 -4.78 3.59
CA ASN A 35 5.28 -5.88 4.50
C ASN A 35 3.77 -5.89 4.79
N GLN A 36 3.04 -6.89 4.27
CA GLN A 36 1.58 -7.03 4.42
C GLN A 36 1.13 -7.65 5.75
N GLY A 37 2.05 -8.04 6.63
CA GLY A 37 1.76 -8.72 7.88
C GLY A 37 2.56 -10.00 8.04
N ARG A 38 2.79 -10.40 9.28
CA ARG A 38 3.35 -11.72 9.61
C ARG A 38 2.21 -12.75 9.67
N GLN A 39 2.54 -13.99 9.36
CA GLN A 39 1.63 -15.09 9.63
C GLN A 39 1.42 -15.18 11.14
N THR A 40 0.19 -15.46 11.56
CA THR A 40 -0.21 -15.56 12.98
C THR A 40 -0.50 -17.00 13.40
N TYR A 41 -0.23 -17.96 12.52
CA TYR A 41 -0.33 -19.39 12.79
C TYR A 41 0.93 -20.08 12.28
N GLU A 42 1.41 -21.07 13.04
CA GLU A 42 2.65 -21.78 12.76
C GLU A 42 2.55 -22.53 11.42
N THR A 43 3.38 -22.16 10.45
CA THR A 43 3.59 -22.94 9.23
C THR A 43 5.03 -23.44 9.17
N ILE A 44 5.33 -24.36 8.25
CA ILE A 44 6.71 -24.84 8.00
C ILE A 44 7.69 -23.68 7.71
N ASN A 45 7.18 -22.52 7.26
CA ASN A 45 7.96 -21.32 6.96
C ASN A 45 8.12 -20.37 8.17
N ASP A 46 7.55 -20.71 9.33
CA ASP A 46 7.57 -19.89 10.54
C ASP A 46 8.53 -20.43 11.62
N TYR A 47 9.09 -21.63 11.41
CA TYR A 47 9.98 -22.24 12.40
C TYR A 47 11.43 -21.76 12.23
N LYS A 48 11.86 -20.89 13.15
CA LYS A 48 13.25 -20.41 13.37
C LYS A 48 13.84 -19.59 12.21
N ASN A 49 13.91 -18.27 12.39
CA ASN A 49 14.66 -17.31 11.55
C ASN A 49 14.13 -17.03 10.13
N PHE A 50 12.93 -17.48 9.75
CA PHE A 50 12.36 -17.22 8.41
C PHE A 50 11.24 -16.18 8.35
N ALA A 51 10.86 -15.57 9.49
CA ALA A 51 9.83 -14.52 9.56
C ALA A 51 10.33 -13.11 9.16
N PHE A 52 11.47 -13.02 8.46
CA PHE A 52 11.97 -11.77 7.89
C PHE A 52 11.07 -11.30 6.75
N LYS A 53 11.01 -9.99 6.56
CA LYS A 53 10.22 -9.32 5.53
C LYS A 53 11.12 -8.32 4.83
N GLY A 54 10.88 -8.08 3.55
CA GLY A 54 11.78 -7.30 2.72
C GLY A 54 12.33 -8.14 1.56
N ILE A 55 13.48 -7.72 1.06
CA ILE A 55 14.28 -8.50 0.12
C ILE A 55 15.13 -9.47 0.94
N LEU A 56 14.95 -10.77 0.73
CA LEU A 56 15.54 -11.83 1.56
C LEU A 56 16.77 -12.50 0.94
N SER A 57 17.12 -12.12 -0.29
CA SER A 57 18.24 -12.63 -1.08
C SER A 57 18.83 -11.52 -1.93
N ASP A 58 19.90 -11.81 -2.65
CA ASP A 58 20.46 -10.86 -3.61
C ASP A 58 19.43 -10.47 -4.68
N VAL A 59 19.51 -9.21 -5.10
CA VAL A 59 18.82 -8.70 -6.30
C VAL A 59 19.80 -8.77 -7.45
N GLU A 60 19.47 -9.51 -8.49
CA GLU A 60 20.35 -9.67 -9.65
C GLU A 60 19.85 -8.86 -10.85
N MET A 61 20.80 -8.28 -11.60
CA MET A 61 20.57 -7.71 -12.92
C MET A 61 21.40 -8.51 -13.93
N ASP A 62 20.73 -9.14 -14.90
CA ASP A 62 21.35 -10.01 -15.91
C ASP A 62 22.26 -11.09 -15.30
N GLY A 63 21.80 -11.68 -14.18
CA GLY A 63 22.49 -12.73 -13.44
C GLY A 63 23.68 -12.25 -12.59
N LYS A 64 23.85 -10.94 -12.42
CA LYS A 64 24.89 -10.36 -11.58
C LYS A 64 24.28 -9.68 -10.35
N PRO A 65 24.72 -10.02 -9.13
CA PRO A 65 24.23 -9.37 -7.90
C PRO A 65 24.48 -7.85 -7.91
N LEU A 66 23.46 -7.08 -7.58
CA LEU A 66 23.55 -5.65 -7.33
C LEU A 66 23.98 -5.38 -5.89
N GLN A 67 24.94 -4.48 -5.72
CA GLN A 67 25.55 -4.11 -4.44
C GLN A 67 25.32 -2.64 -4.11
N ASN A 68 25.76 -2.20 -2.92
CA ASN A 68 25.72 -0.81 -2.45
C ASN A 68 24.30 -0.24 -2.30
N TRP A 69 23.39 -1.04 -1.74
CA TRP A 69 22.04 -0.60 -1.42
C TRP A 69 22.01 0.38 -0.26
N THR A 70 21.29 1.48 -0.44
CA THR A 70 20.78 2.29 0.67
C THR A 70 19.39 1.80 1.04
N GLN A 71 19.17 1.51 2.32
CA GLN A 71 17.88 1.07 2.85
C GLN A 71 17.28 2.15 3.74
N CYS A 72 16.00 2.48 3.51
CA CYS A 72 15.28 3.47 4.28
C CYS A 72 13.95 2.90 4.76
N LYS A 73 13.63 3.15 6.03
CA LYS A 73 12.28 2.92 6.57
C LYS A 73 11.40 4.07 6.13
N LEU A 74 10.24 3.78 5.55
CA LEU A 74 9.20 4.76 5.30
C LEU A 74 8.26 4.85 6.51
N ASP A 75 8.12 6.03 7.12
CA ASP A 75 7.28 6.24 8.29
C ASP A 75 6.20 7.30 8.04
N ILE A 76 5.22 6.94 7.20
CA ILE A 76 4.17 7.84 6.70
C ILE A 76 3.35 8.47 7.84
N ILE A 77 3.17 7.76 8.96
CA ILE A 77 2.41 8.28 10.11
C ILE A 77 3.21 9.37 10.81
N HIS A 78 4.51 9.17 11.04
CA HIS A 78 5.36 10.19 11.64
C HIS A 78 5.55 11.40 10.70
N ASP A 79 5.61 11.15 9.39
CA ASP A 79 5.76 12.20 8.38
C ASP A 79 4.45 12.96 8.08
N TYR A 80 3.31 12.51 8.62
CA TYR A 80 2.00 13.07 8.37
C TYR A 80 1.93 14.59 8.59
N ALA A 81 2.49 15.09 9.70
CA ALA A 81 2.46 16.52 10.02
C ALA A 81 3.22 17.36 8.97
N ASN A 82 4.38 16.87 8.51
CA ASN A 82 5.19 17.52 7.47
C ASN A 82 4.47 17.52 6.12
N ILE A 83 3.72 16.46 5.81
CA ILE A 83 2.96 16.34 4.56
C ILE A 83 1.75 17.29 4.57
N THR A 84 1.00 17.35 5.69
CA THR A 84 -0.20 18.20 5.79
C THR A 84 0.08 19.70 5.81
N THR A 85 1.28 20.12 6.24
CA THR A 85 1.67 21.54 6.35
C THR A 85 2.28 22.09 5.07
N SER A 86 2.69 21.22 4.13
CA SER A 86 3.47 21.61 2.94
C SER A 86 2.66 21.72 1.65
N SER A 87 1.40 21.29 1.60
CA SER A 87 0.70 21.04 0.33
C SER A 87 -0.75 21.52 0.32
N SER A 88 -1.04 22.63 -0.36
CA SER A 88 -2.44 23.09 -0.63
C SER A 88 -3.06 22.45 -1.88
N SER A 89 -2.31 21.66 -2.64
CA SER A 89 -2.76 21.05 -3.89
C SER A 89 -2.03 19.74 -4.11
N VAL A 90 -2.74 18.72 -4.61
CA VAL A 90 -2.27 17.36 -4.94
C VAL A 90 -0.77 17.28 -5.26
N VAL A 91 -0.01 16.69 -4.35
CA VAL A 91 1.41 16.38 -4.58
C VAL A 91 1.53 14.87 -4.60
N GLY A 92 1.80 14.29 -5.78
CA GLY A 92 2.40 12.97 -5.82
C GLY A 92 3.77 13.08 -5.16
N ILE A 93 3.90 12.55 -3.94
CA ILE A 93 5.19 12.62 -3.25
C ILE A 93 6.07 11.50 -3.77
N LEU A 94 7.17 11.86 -4.43
CA LEU A 94 8.24 10.92 -4.71
C LEU A 94 9.11 10.81 -3.46
N VAL A 95 9.25 9.60 -2.94
CA VAL A 95 10.26 9.32 -1.92
C VAL A 95 11.60 9.28 -2.64
N VAL A 96 12.37 10.35 -2.52
CA VAL A 96 13.72 10.41 -3.08
C VAL A 96 14.69 9.93 -2.02
N PHE A 97 15.41 8.88 -2.36
CA PHE A 97 16.41 8.29 -1.47
C PHE A 97 17.76 8.94 -1.75
N SER A 98 18.39 9.45 -0.69
CA SER A 98 19.81 9.80 -0.64
C SER A 98 20.56 8.73 0.18
N PRO A 99 21.90 8.66 0.12
CA PRO A 99 22.66 7.61 0.81
C PRO A 99 22.41 7.49 2.33
N THR A 100 21.92 8.54 2.99
CA THR A 100 21.73 8.59 4.45
C THR A 100 20.33 9.01 4.91
N THR A 101 19.47 9.52 4.02
CA THR A 101 18.09 9.91 4.33
C THR A 101 17.20 9.71 3.12
N TYR A 102 15.88 9.66 3.34
CA TYR A 102 14.96 10.01 2.27
C TYR A 102 14.46 11.43 2.49
N HIS A 103 14.05 12.06 1.41
CA HIS A 103 13.24 13.27 1.48
C HIS A 103 12.06 13.13 0.54
N LEU A 104 10.97 13.78 0.93
CA LEU A 104 9.76 13.84 0.15
C LEU A 104 9.95 14.98 -0.85
N GLU A 105 10.11 14.65 -2.13
CA GLU A 105 10.10 15.67 -3.18
C GLU A 105 8.70 15.80 -3.74
N ASN A 106 8.29 17.05 -3.94
CA ASN A 106 7.10 17.36 -4.69
C ASN A 106 7.32 16.92 -6.14
N PHE A 107 6.75 15.79 -6.51
CA PHE A 107 6.79 15.32 -7.88
C PHE A 107 5.44 15.60 -8.53
N GLN A 108 5.45 16.38 -9.61
CA GLN A 108 4.26 16.55 -10.43
C GLN A 108 4.04 15.26 -11.23
N GLN A 109 3.46 14.25 -10.57
CA GLN A 109 2.93 13.08 -11.25
C GLN A 109 1.51 13.39 -11.71
N ASN A 110 1.11 12.83 -12.86
CA ASN A 110 -0.29 12.77 -13.23
C ASN A 110 -1.05 12.05 -12.10
N ALA A 111 -2.18 12.62 -11.68
CA ALA A 111 -3.03 12.00 -10.69
C ALA A 111 -3.45 10.58 -11.16
N GLY A 112 -3.59 9.66 -10.22
CA GLY A 112 -3.96 8.26 -10.48
C GLY A 112 -2.80 7.26 -10.53
N ASN A 113 -1.57 7.70 -10.30
CA ASN A 113 -0.40 6.80 -10.15
C ASN A 113 -0.14 6.44 -8.67
N TYR A 114 0.82 5.55 -8.42
CA TYR A 114 1.29 5.27 -7.07
C TYR A 114 1.94 6.50 -6.44
N GLY A 115 1.70 6.75 -5.17
CA GLY A 115 2.21 7.92 -4.47
C GLY A 115 1.43 8.24 -3.21
N VAL A 116 1.79 9.34 -2.56
CA VAL A 116 1.04 9.87 -1.43
C VAL A 116 0.03 10.90 -1.96
N TYR A 117 -1.21 10.79 -1.52
CA TYR A 117 -2.28 11.74 -1.81
C TYR A 117 -2.75 12.37 -0.51
N HIS A 118 -2.98 13.68 -0.52
CA HIS A 118 -3.48 14.42 0.62
C HIS A 118 -4.72 15.23 0.22
N GLY A 119 -5.71 15.27 1.10
CA GLY A 119 -6.91 16.06 0.93
C GLY A 119 -7.48 16.53 2.26
N VAL A 120 -8.19 17.66 2.22
CA VAL A 120 -8.89 18.23 3.38
C VAL A 120 -10.39 18.27 3.13
N PHE A 121 -11.18 18.04 4.17
CA PHE A 121 -12.64 18.07 4.09
C PHE A 121 -13.24 18.58 5.41
N LYS A 122 -14.45 19.13 5.35
CA LYS A 122 -15.14 19.68 6.53
C LYS A 122 -16.21 18.72 7.04
N VAL A 123 -16.26 18.53 8.35
CA VAL A 123 -17.28 17.75 9.05
C VAL A 123 -18.05 18.68 9.99
N HIS A 124 -19.38 18.69 9.92
CA HIS A 124 -20.19 19.48 10.85
C HIS A 124 -20.32 18.78 12.21
N ALA A 125 -20.81 17.55 12.21
CA ALA A 125 -20.97 16.72 13.40
C ALA A 125 -20.26 15.37 13.17
N PRO A 126 -19.17 15.07 13.91
CA PRO A 126 -18.48 13.78 13.81
C PRO A 126 -19.41 12.61 14.11
N THR A 127 -19.47 11.66 13.18
CA THR A 127 -20.19 10.40 13.32
C THR A 127 -19.36 9.28 12.70
N ASP A 128 -19.63 8.05 13.09
CA ASP A 128 -18.97 6.88 12.50
C ASP A 128 -19.31 6.81 11.01
N THR A 129 -18.33 6.49 10.18
CA THR A 129 -18.49 6.42 8.73
C THR A 129 -17.48 5.43 8.14
N PHE A 130 -17.49 5.29 6.81
CA PHE A 130 -16.65 4.36 6.09
C PHE A 130 -15.97 5.04 4.92
N LEU A 131 -14.64 4.99 4.86
CA LEU A 131 -13.86 5.46 3.72
C LEU A 131 -13.98 4.45 2.57
N ASN A 132 -14.67 4.82 1.51
CA ASN A 132 -14.87 3.99 0.33
C ASN A 132 -13.69 4.13 -0.63
N THR A 133 -12.86 3.10 -0.72
CA THR A 133 -11.66 3.10 -1.58
C THR A 133 -11.94 2.59 -2.98
N ARG A 134 -13.21 2.47 -3.41
CA ARG A 134 -13.56 2.10 -4.78
C ARG A 134 -12.91 3.06 -5.78
N GLY A 135 -12.30 2.48 -6.81
CA GLY A 135 -11.56 3.24 -7.82
C GLY A 135 -10.11 3.56 -7.42
N TRP A 136 -9.70 3.24 -6.20
CA TRP A 136 -8.30 3.17 -5.77
C TRP A 136 -7.77 1.74 -5.92
N GLY A 137 -6.44 1.60 -5.88
CA GLY A 137 -5.77 0.32 -6.05
C GLY A 137 -5.55 -0.35 -4.71
N LYS A 138 -4.35 -0.16 -4.17
CA LYS A 138 -3.89 -0.81 -2.94
C LYS A 138 -3.08 0.16 -2.12
N GLY A 139 -3.26 0.16 -0.81
CA GLY A 139 -2.61 1.17 -0.01
C GLY A 139 -2.95 1.19 1.47
N VAL A 140 -2.62 2.32 2.08
CA VAL A 140 -2.88 2.65 3.50
C VAL A 140 -3.56 4.00 3.58
N ALA A 141 -4.56 4.13 4.45
CA ALA A 141 -5.26 5.38 4.70
C ALA A 141 -5.01 5.90 6.12
N ILE A 142 -4.79 7.20 6.26
CA ILE A 142 -4.54 7.89 7.52
C ILE A 142 -5.45 9.11 7.60
N ILE A 143 -6.21 9.24 8.69
CA ILE A 143 -7.13 10.36 8.90
C ILE A 143 -6.76 11.11 10.19
N ASN A 144 -6.51 12.41 10.08
CA ASN A 144 -6.04 13.23 11.20
C ASN A 144 -4.85 12.61 11.97
N GLY A 145 -3.94 11.93 11.26
CA GLY A 145 -2.78 11.24 11.85
C GLY A 145 -3.07 9.82 12.38
N ASN A 146 -4.32 9.37 12.37
CA ASN A 146 -4.71 8.02 12.80
C ASN A 146 -4.71 7.06 11.60
N ASN A 147 -3.95 5.97 11.69
CA ASN A 147 -3.91 4.93 10.66
C ASN A 147 -5.18 4.08 10.67
N LEU A 148 -5.96 4.13 9.58
CA LEU A 148 -7.19 3.35 9.39
C LEU A 148 -6.91 1.90 8.95
N GLY A 149 -5.69 1.61 8.51
CA GLY A 149 -5.27 0.31 8.02
C GLY A 149 -5.11 0.26 6.51
N ARG A 150 -5.11 -0.97 5.98
CA ARG A 150 -4.83 -1.27 4.57
C ARG A 150 -6.12 -1.42 3.78
N PHE A 151 -6.12 -0.94 2.55
CA PHE A 151 -7.13 -1.26 1.56
C PHE A 151 -6.50 -1.98 0.37
N TRP A 152 -7.29 -2.83 -0.29
CA TRP A 152 -6.96 -3.43 -1.57
C TRP A 152 -8.23 -3.54 -2.42
N ALA A 153 -8.66 -2.41 -2.97
CA ALA A 153 -9.97 -2.28 -3.61
C ALA A 153 -10.09 -3.05 -4.94
N THR A 154 -8.96 -3.30 -5.61
CA THR A 154 -8.88 -4.12 -6.84
C THR A 154 -9.12 -5.61 -6.57
N GLU A 155 -8.84 -6.07 -5.35
CA GLU A 155 -9.02 -7.48 -4.96
C GLU A 155 -10.25 -7.73 -4.08
N GLY A 156 -10.54 -6.83 -3.14
CA GLY A 156 -11.59 -7.03 -2.15
C GLY A 156 -11.24 -8.16 -1.15
N PRO A 157 -12.23 -8.74 -0.44
CA PRO A 157 -13.64 -8.39 -0.51
C PRO A 157 -13.96 -7.06 0.17
N GLN A 158 -13.14 -6.60 1.11
CA GLN A 158 -13.36 -5.34 1.81
C GLN A 158 -13.03 -4.14 0.90
N ILE A 159 -14.03 -3.29 0.65
CA ILE A 159 -13.88 -2.05 -0.17
C ILE A 159 -13.84 -0.80 0.69
N THR A 160 -14.37 -0.85 1.90
CA THR A 160 -14.42 0.29 2.81
C THR A 160 -13.58 0.09 4.06
N LEU A 161 -12.92 1.15 4.53
CA LEU A 161 -12.29 1.20 5.85
C LEU A 161 -13.20 1.90 6.84
N TYR A 162 -13.35 1.33 8.04
CA TYR A 162 -14.09 1.97 9.12
C TYR A 162 -13.37 3.23 9.60
N VAL A 163 -14.11 4.33 9.75
CA VAL A 163 -13.64 5.61 10.28
C VAL A 163 -14.41 5.90 11.56
N PRO A 164 -13.79 5.71 12.74
CA PRO A 164 -14.42 6.06 14.01
C PRO A 164 -14.70 7.57 14.08
N ALA A 165 -15.84 7.96 14.65
CA ALA A 165 -16.17 9.35 14.95
C ALA A 165 -15.07 10.03 15.78
N ALA A 166 -14.42 9.27 16.67
CA ALA A 166 -13.31 9.75 17.51
C ALA A 166 -12.06 10.15 16.71
N PHE A 167 -11.91 9.70 15.47
CA PHE A 167 -10.81 10.13 14.59
C PHE A 167 -11.16 11.38 13.79
N LEU A 168 -12.42 11.82 13.84
CA LEU A 168 -12.93 13.02 13.18
C LEU A 168 -13.09 14.16 14.19
N ARG A 169 -13.09 15.39 13.68
CA ARG A 169 -13.38 16.61 14.46
C ARG A 169 -14.35 17.50 13.71
N ALA A 170 -15.15 18.29 14.43
CA ALA A 170 -15.93 19.34 13.81
C ALA A 170 -15.00 20.37 13.14
N GLY A 171 -15.38 20.84 11.95
CA GLY A 171 -14.51 21.67 11.11
C GLY A 171 -13.62 20.84 10.19
N GLU A 172 -12.39 21.27 10.01
CA GLU A 172 -11.48 20.72 9.00
C GLU A 172 -10.80 19.41 9.46
N ASN A 173 -10.83 18.41 8.59
CA ASN A 173 -10.20 17.11 8.74
C ASN A 173 -9.27 16.88 7.55
N SER A 174 -8.23 16.08 7.77
CA SER A 174 -7.23 15.76 6.75
C SER A 174 -7.16 14.26 6.53
N LEU A 175 -7.08 13.86 5.27
CA LEU A 175 -6.94 12.49 4.81
C LEU A 175 -5.65 12.36 4.01
N LEU A 176 -4.86 11.35 4.34
CA LEU A 176 -3.67 10.95 3.60
C LEU A 176 -3.85 9.51 3.11
N ILE A 177 -3.57 9.27 1.84
CA ILE A 177 -3.57 7.95 1.21
C ILE A 177 -2.18 7.66 0.67
N LEU A 178 -1.58 6.54 1.06
CA LEU A 178 -0.49 5.93 0.29
C LEU A 178 -1.12 4.98 -0.72
N GLU A 179 -0.98 5.26 -2.01
CA GLU A 179 -1.43 4.41 -3.13
C GLU A 179 -0.22 3.70 -3.76
N LEU A 180 -0.33 2.40 -4.01
CA LEU A 180 0.77 1.52 -4.43
C LEU A 180 0.57 0.88 -5.81
N GLU A 181 -0.66 0.84 -6.33
CA GLU A 181 -1.00 0.24 -7.63
C GLU A 181 -1.51 1.27 -8.64
N GLY A 182 -2.11 2.35 -8.15
CA GLY A 182 -2.71 3.43 -8.94
C GLY A 182 -4.20 3.58 -8.66
N ALA A 183 -4.73 4.76 -8.96
CA ALA A 183 -6.13 5.12 -8.77
C ALA A 183 -6.76 5.54 -10.10
N SER A 184 -7.90 4.92 -10.40
CA SER A 184 -8.73 5.22 -11.57
C SER A 184 -9.71 6.36 -11.34
N ASN A 185 -10.02 6.68 -10.08
CA ASN A 185 -10.93 7.75 -9.72
C ASN A 185 -10.23 9.12 -9.67
N CYS A 186 -9.53 9.44 -10.75
CA CYS A 186 -8.72 10.64 -10.88
C CYS A 186 -8.98 11.34 -12.22
N THR A 187 -9.06 12.66 -12.18
CA THR A 187 -8.87 13.53 -13.34
C THR A 187 -7.37 13.77 -13.55
N LYS A 188 -7.00 14.64 -14.50
CA LYS A 188 -5.59 14.98 -14.75
C LYS A 188 -4.86 15.48 -13.49
N ASP A 189 -5.55 16.26 -12.67
CA ASP A 189 -4.93 17.02 -11.57
C ASP A 189 -5.52 16.67 -10.18
N THR A 190 -6.63 15.93 -10.11
CA THR A 190 -7.31 15.63 -8.83
C THR A 190 -7.83 14.20 -8.77
N CYS A 191 -7.70 13.56 -7.61
CA CYS A 191 -8.35 12.30 -7.29
C CYS A 191 -9.49 12.52 -6.30
N SER A 192 -10.49 11.64 -6.33
CA SER A 192 -11.60 11.70 -5.37
C SER A 192 -11.77 10.39 -4.60
N ILE A 193 -12.27 10.53 -3.38
CA ILE A 193 -12.62 9.44 -2.49
C ILE A 193 -13.81 9.88 -1.64
N SER A 194 -14.67 8.95 -1.26
CA SER A 194 -15.92 9.27 -0.57
C SER A 194 -16.01 8.61 0.80
N LEU A 195 -16.71 9.27 1.72
CA LEU A 195 -17.21 8.66 2.95
C LEU A 195 -18.65 8.17 2.70
N VAL A 196 -18.97 6.98 3.20
CA VAL A 196 -20.29 6.34 3.05
C VAL A 196 -20.81 5.83 4.40
N ASP A 197 -22.12 5.69 4.53
CA ASP A 197 -22.76 5.38 5.81
C ASP A 197 -22.75 3.88 6.17
N GLN A 198 -22.40 3.01 5.23
CA GLN A 198 -22.42 1.56 5.40
C GLN A 198 -21.16 0.91 4.83
N PRO A 199 -20.67 -0.18 5.44
CA PRO A 199 -19.52 -0.89 4.91
C PRO A 199 -19.87 -1.59 3.59
N ILE A 200 -18.92 -1.63 2.68
CA ILE A 200 -19.05 -2.30 1.38
C ILE A 200 -18.09 -3.48 1.32
N TYR A 201 -18.65 -4.65 1.06
CA TYR A 201 -17.91 -5.87 0.74
C TYR A 201 -18.32 -6.38 -0.64
N VAL A 202 -17.36 -6.64 -1.53
CA VAL A 202 -17.59 -7.16 -2.88
C VAL A 202 -16.82 -8.47 -3.02
N TRP A 203 -17.55 -9.57 -3.02
CA TRP A 203 -17.00 -10.90 -3.25
C TRP A 203 -16.97 -11.17 -4.76
N LYS A 204 -15.80 -11.50 -5.32
CA LYS A 204 -15.74 -12.05 -6.68
C LYS A 204 -16.43 -13.41 -6.65
N GLU A 205 -17.41 -13.66 -7.54
CA GLU A 205 -17.92 -15.01 -7.75
C GLU A 205 -16.77 -15.87 -8.28
N THR A 206 -16.22 -16.72 -7.43
CA THR A 206 -15.34 -17.77 -7.89
C THR A 206 -16.20 -18.79 -8.63
N THR A 207 -16.06 -18.88 -9.95
CA THR A 207 -16.42 -20.09 -10.70
C THR A 207 -15.42 -21.19 -10.33
N SER A 208 -15.48 -21.65 -9.09
CA SER A 208 -14.84 -22.86 -8.61
C SER A 208 -15.83 -23.53 -7.69
N SER A 209 -16.34 -24.67 -8.12
CA SER A 209 -17.22 -25.54 -7.34
C SER A 209 -16.78 -25.65 -5.89
N ARG A 210 -17.67 -25.27 -4.97
CA ARG A 210 -17.73 -25.61 -3.53
C ARG A 210 -16.39 -25.94 -2.86
N ALA A 211 -15.86 -24.97 -2.13
CA ALA A 211 -15.35 -25.22 -0.79
C ALA A 211 -16.12 -24.29 0.15
N ASP A 212 -17.06 -24.86 0.90
CA ASP A 212 -17.94 -24.16 1.82
C ASP A 212 -17.13 -23.46 2.92
N PHE A 213 -16.94 -22.14 2.79
CA PHE A 213 -16.36 -21.28 3.84
C PHE A 213 -17.31 -21.07 5.04
N PHE A 214 -18.50 -21.69 5.03
CA PHE A 214 -19.54 -21.50 6.05
C PHE A 214 -19.59 -22.59 7.13
N GLU A 215 -18.83 -23.68 7.03
CA GLU A 215 -18.76 -24.67 8.10
C GLU A 215 -17.48 -24.51 8.93
N GLY A 216 -17.53 -23.60 9.92
CA GLY A 216 -16.63 -23.69 11.06
C GLY A 216 -16.78 -25.06 11.75
N PRO A 217 -15.74 -25.55 12.44
CA PRO A 217 -15.75 -26.90 13.01
C PRO A 217 -16.88 -27.03 14.04
N ARG A 218 -17.97 -27.71 13.66
CA ARG A 218 -18.99 -28.15 14.61
C ARG A 218 -18.33 -29.10 15.60
N ARG A 219 -18.28 -28.70 16.87
CA ARG A 219 -17.85 -29.57 17.98
C ARG A 219 -18.66 -30.87 17.89
N GLN A 220 -17.99 -32.00 17.68
CA GLN A 220 -18.65 -33.29 17.82
C GLN A 220 -19.08 -33.47 19.29
N PRO A 221 -20.29 -34.01 19.56
CA PRO A 221 -20.68 -34.35 20.91
C PRO A 221 -19.77 -35.47 21.42
N ARG A 222 -19.22 -35.31 22.61
CA ARG A 222 -18.54 -36.41 23.31
C ARG A 222 -19.62 -37.43 23.69
N GLY A 223 -19.49 -38.64 23.16
CA GLY A 223 -20.12 -39.84 23.72
C GLY A 223 -19.39 -40.32 24.96
#